data_AF-A0A947BIL9-F1
#
_entry.id   AF-A0A947BIL9-F1
#
_cell.length_a   1.000
_cell.length_b   1.000
_cell.length_c   1.000
_cell.angle_alpha   90.00
_cell.angle_beta   90.00
_cell.angle_gamma   90.00
#
_symmetry.space_group_name_H-M   'P 1'
#
loop_
_entity.id
_entity.type
_entity.pdbx_description
1 polymer ?
#
loop_
_entity_poly.entity_id
_entity_poly.type
_entity_poly.pdbx_seq_one_letter_code
_entity_poly.pdbx_strand_id
1 'polypeptide(L)'
;MANAAPPSFGERMIEPVTNVSDFIWGGTWNGVEVLPFPPMTIILLGIGLWIMIGLRFYPIIKLGTAFKGLFAGRKSQGEGEISPFAALSTALSGQVGTGNLAGVATAIALGGPGAIFWMWITA
;
A
#
# COMPACT_ATOMS: atom_id res chain seq x y z
N MET A 1 -2.26 -20.75 -41.46
CA MET A 1 -3.19 -20.39 -40.38
C MET A 1 -2.81 -21.25 -39.18
N ALA A 2 -2.00 -20.72 -38.27
CA ALA A 2 -1.50 -21.50 -37.13
C ALA A 2 -2.68 -21.79 -36.19
N ASN A 3 -3.03 -23.06 -36.07
CA ASN A 3 -3.98 -23.55 -35.06
C ASN A 3 -3.36 -23.28 -33.69
N ALA A 4 -3.77 -22.19 -33.03
CA ALA A 4 -3.55 -22.05 -31.60
C ALA A 4 -4.29 -23.22 -30.93
N ALA A 5 -3.56 -24.07 -30.21
CA ALA A 5 -4.18 -25.10 -29.39
C ALA A 5 -5.22 -24.44 -28.47
N PRO A 6 -6.36 -25.10 -28.17
CA PRO A 6 -7.32 -24.54 -27.22
C PRO A 6 -6.59 -24.24 -25.90
N PRO A 7 -6.87 -23.09 -25.26
CA PRO A 7 -6.16 -22.69 -24.05
C PRO A 7 -6.22 -23.83 -23.05
N SER A 8 -5.04 -24.16 -22.51
CA SER A 8 -4.87 -25.22 -21.51
C SER A 8 -5.80 -24.96 -20.33
N PHE A 9 -6.17 -26.02 -19.60
CA PHE A 9 -7.04 -25.88 -18.45
C PHE A 9 -6.52 -24.84 -17.42
N GLY A 10 -5.19 -24.73 -17.27
CA GLY A 10 -4.56 -23.71 -16.43
C GLY A 10 -4.78 -22.28 -16.94
N GLU A 11 -4.64 -22.04 -18.24
CA GLU A 11 -4.87 -20.71 -18.83
C GLU A 11 -6.33 -20.27 -18.64
N ARG A 12 -7.30 -21.18 -18.82
CA ARG A 12 -8.73 -20.88 -18.62
C ARG A 12 -9.08 -20.47 -17.19
N MET A 13 -8.30 -20.93 -16.20
CA MET A 13 -8.50 -20.60 -14.79
C MET A 13 -7.78 -19.30 -14.39
N ILE A 14 -6.63 -19.03 -15.00
CA ILE A 14 -5.81 -17.85 -14.70
C ILE A 14 -6.33 -16.62 -15.45
N GLU A 15 -6.79 -16.76 -16.68
CA GLU A 15 -7.23 -15.66 -17.55
C GLU A 15 -8.27 -14.73 -16.90
N PRO A 16 -9.33 -15.21 -16.22
CA PRO A 16 -10.25 -14.33 -15.51
C PRO A 16 -9.59 -13.59 -14.34
N VAL A 17 -8.70 -14.26 -13.60
CA VAL A 17 -8.01 -13.69 -12.43
C VAL A 17 -7.02 -12.62 -12.88
N THR A 18 -6.24 -12.91 -13.92
CA THR A 18 -5.29 -11.96 -14.49
C THR A 18 -6.02 -10.76 -15.09
N ASN A 19 -7.11 -10.96 -15.83
CA ASN A 19 -7.88 -9.84 -16.38
C ASN A 19 -8.43 -8.92 -15.28
N VAL A 20 -8.90 -9.49 -14.16
CA VAL A 20 -9.32 -8.69 -13.00
C VAL A 20 -8.14 -7.98 -12.34
N SER A 21 -7.00 -8.65 -12.17
CA SER A 21 -5.78 -8.05 -11.61
C SER A 21 -5.26 -6.90 -12.45
N ASP A 22 -5.21 -7.09 -13.77
CA ASP A 22 -4.72 -6.12 -14.74
C ASP A 22 -5.65 -4.91 -14.81
N PHE A 23 -6.96 -5.11 -14.64
CA PHE A 23 -7.90 -4.00 -14.50
C PHE A 23 -7.64 -3.21 -13.22
N ILE A 24 -7.50 -3.90 -12.09
CA ILE A 24 -7.33 -3.31 -10.75
C ILE A 24 -6.02 -2.51 -10.63
N TRP A 25 -4.92 -3.09 -11.12
CA TRP A 25 -3.56 -2.56 -10.94
C TRP A 25 -2.96 -1.90 -12.18
N GLY A 26 -3.50 -2.16 -13.37
CA GLY A 26 -3.01 -1.63 -14.64
C GLY A 26 -4.03 -0.80 -15.43
N GLY A 27 -5.32 -0.83 -15.07
CA GLY A 27 -6.36 -0.12 -15.82
C GLY A 27 -6.66 -0.73 -17.19
N THR A 28 -6.29 -1.99 -17.42
CA THR A 28 -6.53 -2.69 -18.70
C THR A 28 -7.60 -3.77 -18.55
N TRP A 29 -8.38 -4.00 -19.60
CA TRP A 29 -9.37 -5.08 -19.67
C TRP A 29 -9.21 -5.84 -20.98
N ASN A 30 -8.98 -7.15 -20.90
CA ASN A 30 -8.65 -8.02 -22.03
C ASN A 30 -7.47 -7.46 -22.87
N GLY A 31 -6.48 -6.85 -22.21
CA GLY A 31 -5.32 -6.24 -22.86
C GLY A 31 -5.56 -4.87 -23.51
N VAL A 32 -6.77 -4.31 -23.40
CA VAL A 32 -7.09 -2.95 -23.86
C VAL A 32 -7.02 -1.99 -22.68
N GLU A 33 -6.27 -0.91 -22.82
CA GLU A 33 -6.25 0.18 -21.83
C GLU A 33 -7.61 0.88 -21.79
N VAL A 34 -8.36 0.69 -20.71
CA VAL A 34 -9.65 1.33 -20.49
C VAL A 34 -9.52 2.58 -19.62
N LEU A 35 -8.51 2.62 -18.76
CA LEU A 35 -8.22 3.72 -17.86
C LEU A 35 -6.73 4.08 -17.90
N PRO A 36 -6.39 5.38 -17.98
CA PRO A 36 -4.99 5.84 -18.06
C PRO A 36 -4.22 5.70 -16.74
N PHE A 37 -4.92 5.44 -15.64
CA PHE A 37 -4.34 5.22 -14.33
C PHE A 37 -5.00 4.00 -13.67
N PRO A 38 -4.24 3.23 -12.86
CA PRO A 38 -4.81 2.11 -12.12
C PRO A 38 -5.97 2.55 -11.21
N PRO A 39 -7.16 1.95 -11.30
CA PRO A 39 -8.30 2.28 -10.45
C PRO A 39 -7.97 2.25 -8.96
N MET A 40 -7.20 1.26 -8.51
CA MET A 40 -6.84 1.14 -7.10
C MET A 40 -5.95 2.27 -6.61
N THR A 41 -5.03 2.78 -7.43
CA THR A 41 -4.15 3.87 -6.99
C THR A 41 -4.94 5.16 -6.80
N ILE A 42 -5.91 5.44 -7.69
CA ILE A 42 -6.81 6.59 -7.55
C ILE A 42 -7.64 6.46 -6.27
N ILE A 43 -8.23 5.29 -6.00
CA ILE A 43 -9.09 5.08 -4.84
C ILE A 43 -8.29 5.20 -3.55
N LEU A 44 -7.14 4.55 -3.45
CA LEU A 44 -6.32 4.56 -2.24
C LEU A 44 -5.77 5.96 -1.94
N LEU A 45 -5.22 6.65 -2.95
CA LEU A 45 -4.76 8.03 -2.80
C LEU A 45 -5.91 8.99 -2.47
N GLY A 46 -7.05 8.83 -3.15
CA GLY A 46 -8.22 9.68 -2.94
C GLY A 46 -8.80 9.55 -1.53
N ILE A 47 -8.96 8.33 -1.04
CA ILE A 47 -9.42 8.06 0.34
C ILE A 47 -8.40 8.57 1.35
N GLY A 48 -7.11 8.29 1.14
CA GLY A 48 -6.05 8.78 2.03
C GLY A 48 -6.04 10.30 2.14
N LEU A 49 -6.13 11.00 1.00
CA LEU A 49 -6.19 12.45 0.95
C LEU A 49 -7.48 12.99 1.60
N TRP A 50 -8.63 12.35 1.35
CA TRP A 50 -9.91 12.73 1.94
C TRP A 50 -9.87 12.63 3.48
N ILE A 51 -9.34 11.53 4.03
CA ILE A 51 -9.16 11.36 5.47
C ILE A 51 -8.15 12.38 6.01
N MET A 52 -7.04 12.61 5.31
CA MET A 52 -6.01 13.56 5.75
C MET A 52 -6.55 15.00 5.88
N ILE A 53 -7.34 15.44 4.90
CA ILE A 53 -7.99 16.76 4.92
C ILE A 53 -9.12 16.79 5.97
N GLY A 54 -9.91 15.72 6.07
CA GLY A 54 -10.97 15.59 7.08
C GLY A 54 -10.44 15.66 8.51
N LEU A 55 -9.27 15.08 8.76
CA LEU A 55 -8.56 15.17 10.04
C LEU A 55 -7.73 16.45 10.18
N ARG A 56 -7.75 17.37 9.21
CA ARG A 56 -7.01 18.65 9.23
C ARG A 56 -5.50 18.44 9.48
N PHE A 57 -4.91 17.43 8.83
CA PHE A 57 -3.50 17.05 8.99
C PHE A 57 -3.11 16.67 10.43
N TYR A 58 -4.08 16.28 11.26
CA TYR A 58 -3.85 15.87 12.65
C TYR A 58 -2.76 14.80 12.83
N PRO A 59 -2.63 13.75 11.97
CA PRO A 59 -1.57 12.76 12.12
C PRO A 59 -0.17 13.38 12.05
N ILE A 60 0.04 14.32 11.12
CA ILE A 60 1.31 15.02 10.92
C ILE A 60 1.59 15.96 12.10
N ILE A 61 0.61 16.74 12.51
CA ILE A 61 0.76 17.75 13.57
C ILE A 61 1.05 17.09 14.93
N LYS A 62 0.39 15.95 15.23
CA LYS A 62 0.49 15.27 16.53
C LYS A 62 1.58 14.21 16.58
N LEU A 63 2.24 13.90 15.48
CA LEU A 63 3.30 12.89 15.41
C LEU A 63 4.36 13.11 16.50
N GLY A 64 4.84 14.34 16.70
CA GLY A 64 5.83 14.65 17.72
C GLY A 64 5.33 14.43 19.16
N THR A 65 4.03 14.66 19.41
CA THR A 65 3.42 14.39 20.72
C THR A 65 3.22 12.88 20.92
N ALA A 66 2.86 12.15 19.85
CA ALA A 66 2.74 10.70 19.87
C ALA A 66 4.09 10.03 20.17
N PHE A 67 5.19 10.47 19.54
CA PHE A 67 6.54 9.98 19.86
C PHE A 67 6.92 10.27 21.31
N LYS A 68 6.68 11.49 21.81
CA LYS A 68 6.91 11.81 23.22
C LYS A 68 6.10 10.90 24.15
N GLY A 69 4.83 10.63 23.82
CA GLY A 69 3.98 9.72 24.59
C GLY A 69 4.44 8.26 24.56
N LEU A 70 5.02 7.82 23.44
CA LEU A 70 5.58 6.48 23.29
C LEU A 70 6.80 6.26 24.21
N PHE A 71 7.67 7.26 24.30
CA PHE A 71 8.93 7.19 25.07
C PHE A 71 8.79 7.67 26.52
N ALA A 72 7.73 8.40 26.88
CA ALA A 72 7.55 8.96 28.22
C ALA A 72 7.28 7.92 29.32
N GLY A 73 7.06 6.64 28.97
CA GLY A 73 6.75 5.59 29.95
C GLY A 73 5.43 5.86 30.69
N ARG A 74 4.95 4.89 31.47
CA ARG A 74 3.62 4.88 32.10
C ARG A 74 3.28 6.18 32.86
N LYS A 75 2.51 7.07 32.22
CA LYS A 75 1.70 8.10 32.88
C LYS A 75 0.24 8.09 32.41
N SER A 76 -0.27 6.95 31.95
CA SER A 76 -1.71 6.79 31.72
C SER A 76 -2.21 5.56 32.46
N GLN A 77 -3.08 5.83 33.43
CA GLN A 77 -3.96 4.88 34.10
C GLN A 77 -5.03 4.41 33.10
N GLY A 78 -4.71 3.44 32.24
CA GLY A 78 -5.66 2.86 31.29
C GLY A 78 -5.49 1.35 31.20
N GLU A 79 -6.60 0.63 31.02
CA GLU A 79 -6.73 -0.84 30.91
C GLU A 79 -6.06 -1.41 29.63
N GLY A 80 -4.80 -1.09 29.40
CA GLY A 80 -4.01 -1.65 28.29
C GLY A 80 -3.06 -2.73 28.80
N GLU A 81 -3.23 -3.97 28.33
CA GLU A 81 -2.40 -5.12 28.69
C GLU A 81 -0.91 -4.96 28.29
N ILE A 82 -0.60 -4.10 27.32
CA ILE A 82 0.75 -3.89 26.77
C ILE A 82 1.14 -2.40 26.70
N SER A 83 2.45 -2.11 26.75
CA SER A 83 2.93 -0.74 26.65
C SER A 83 2.72 -0.16 25.24
N PRO A 84 2.54 1.16 25.08
CA PRO A 84 2.42 1.81 23.77
C PRO A 84 3.60 1.49 22.84
N PHE A 85 4.81 1.40 23.40
CA PHE A 85 6.00 0.99 22.65
C PHE A 85 5.92 -0.47 22.19
N ALA A 86 5.50 -1.40 23.06
CA ALA A 86 5.32 -2.80 22.68
C ALA A 86 4.25 -2.96 21.59
N ALA A 87 3.11 -2.26 21.70
CA ALA A 87 2.08 -2.26 20.68
C ALA A 87 2.60 -1.75 19.32
N LEU A 88 3.37 -0.65 19.33
CA LEU A 88 3.99 -0.12 18.13
C LEU A 88 5.01 -1.10 17.53
N SER A 89 5.87 -1.70 18.35
CA SER A 89 6.85 -2.69 17.90
C SER A 89 6.19 -3.91 17.26
N THR A 90 5.09 -4.40 17.83
CA THR A 90 4.31 -5.50 17.24
C THR A 90 3.71 -5.10 15.89
N ALA A 91 3.14 -3.89 15.79
CA ALA A 91 2.64 -3.40 14.51
C ALA A 91 3.77 -3.31 13.48
N LEU A 92 4.84 -2.56 13.78
CA LEU A 92 5.98 -2.32 12.89
C LEU A 92 6.67 -3.61 12.44
N SER A 93 6.73 -4.63 13.30
CA SER A 93 7.27 -5.94 12.92
C SER A 93 6.55 -6.54 11.71
N GLY A 94 5.26 -6.25 11.52
CA GLY A 94 4.49 -6.68 10.36
C GLY A 94 4.74 -5.84 9.11
N GLN A 95 5.21 -4.59 9.25
CA GLN A 95 5.51 -3.70 8.12
C GLN A 95 6.98 -3.66 7.71
N VAL A 96 7.92 -4.06 8.57
CA VAL A 96 9.35 -4.09 8.24
C VAL A 96 9.76 -5.53 7.92
N GLY A 97 9.74 -5.87 6.64
CA GLY A 97 10.10 -7.21 6.14
C GLY A 97 10.83 -7.17 4.81
N THR A 98 11.45 -8.30 4.44
CA THR A 98 12.19 -8.45 3.17
C THR A 98 11.35 -8.13 1.95
N GLY A 99 10.06 -8.51 1.96
CA GLY A 99 9.12 -8.21 0.86
C GLY A 99 8.90 -6.71 0.63
N ASN A 100 8.75 -5.93 1.70
CA ASN A 100 8.56 -4.48 1.58
C ASN A 100 9.85 -3.78 1.13
N LEU A 101 11.01 -4.23 1.61
CA LEU A 101 12.30 -3.71 1.15
C LEU A 101 12.57 -4.05 -0.32
N ALA A 102 12.30 -5.29 -0.74
CA ALA A 102 12.41 -5.71 -2.13
C ALA A 102 11.45 -4.92 -3.02
N GLY A 103 10.20 -4.69 -2.58
CA GLY A 103 9.25 -3.87 -3.29
C GLY A 103 9.73 -2.43 -3.50
N VAL A 104 10.32 -1.82 -2.47
CA VAL A 104 10.93 -0.48 -2.59
C VAL A 104 12.10 -0.48 -3.57
N ALA A 105 12.98 -1.48 -3.50
CA ALA A 105 14.09 -1.63 -4.45
C ALA A 105 13.60 -1.79 -5.89
N THR A 106 12.57 -2.61 -6.14
CA THR A 106 11.95 -2.78 -7.45
C THR A 106 11.31 -1.48 -7.94
N ALA A 107 10.60 -0.75 -7.08
CA ALA A 107 9.97 0.52 -7.45
C ALA A 107 11.01 1.58 -7.83
N ILE A 108 12.14 1.65 -7.14
CA ILE A 108 13.25 2.56 -7.48
C ILE A 108 13.92 2.09 -8.78
N ALA A 109 14.16 0.79 -8.95
CA ALA A 109 14.80 0.24 -10.15
C ALA A 109 13.95 0.48 -11.41
N LEU A 110 12.63 0.32 -11.32
CA LEU A 110 11.71 0.48 -12.46
C LEU A 110 11.24 1.93 -12.65
N GLY A 111 10.96 2.66 -11.56
CA GLY A 111 10.40 4.02 -11.59
C GLY A 111 11.42 5.14 -11.41
N GLY A 112 12.69 4.80 -11.18
CA GLY A 112 13.76 5.76 -10.91
C GLY A 112 13.70 6.37 -9.50
N PRO A 113 14.59 7.33 -9.21
CA PRO A 113 14.70 7.92 -7.86
C PRO A 113 13.44 8.69 -7.42
N GLY A 114 12.61 9.14 -8.37
CA GLY A 114 11.34 9.81 -8.09
C GLY A 114 10.30 8.94 -7.37
N ALA A 115 10.46 7.61 -7.37
CA ALA A 115 9.58 6.70 -6.66
C ALA A 115 9.54 6.98 -5.14
N ILE A 116 10.68 7.39 -4.56
CA ILE A 116 10.78 7.68 -3.12
C ILE A 116 9.90 8.87 -2.73
N PHE A 117 9.85 9.91 -3.56
CA PHE A 117 9.01 11.08 -3.33
C PHE A 117 7.54 10.68 -3.25
N TRP A 118 7.07 9.84 -4.19
CA TRP A 118 5.70 9.35 -4.20
C TRP A 118 5.39 8.42 -3.03
N MET A 119 6.35 7.62 -2.57
CA MET A 119 6.19 6.79 -1.37
C MET A 119 6.02 7.61 -0.09
N TRP A 120 6.69 8.76 0.04
CA TRP A 120 6.47 9.64 1.20
C TRP A 120 5.12 10.36 1.16
N ILE A 121 4.60 10.65 -0.03
CA ILE A 121 3.26 11.24 -0.17
C ILE A 121 2.17 10.23 0.20
N THR A 122 2.38 8.95 -0.06
CA THR A 122 1.39 7.89 0.20
C THR A 122 1.44 7.33 1.63
N ALA A 123 2.53 7.54 2.36
CA ALA A 123 2.74 7.07 3.73
C ALA A 123 1.86 7.82 4.75
#